data_AF-A0A670YBK9-F1
#
_entry.id   AF-A0A670YBK9-F1
#
_cell.length_a   1.000
_cell.length_b   1.000
_cell.length_c   1.000
_cell.angle_alpha   90.00
_cell.angle_beta   90.00
_cell.angle_gamma   90.00
#
_symmetry.space_group_name_H-M   'P 1'
#
loop_
_entity.id
_entity.type
_entity.pdbx_description
1 polymer ?
#
loop_
_entity_poly.entity_id
_entity_poly.type
_entity_poly.pdbx_seq_one_letter_code
_entity_poly.pdbx_strand_id
1 'polypeptide(L)'
;FNDLVKIHRTLTQDIYESIVSKNDQNLYKIFISYKERLVIYGQYCSQVETAISCLDIISKTKEDVKLKLEECSKRANNGKFTLRDLLVVPMQRVLKYHLLLQELVKHTNDITEKANLKLALDAMKDLAQYVNEVKRDNETLREIKQFQSSIENLNQSLLLYGRPQGDGEIKITTLDKRHYISFQLRKIILERALVDRLDDKDNPIGLLSVSIDHSKLSALKIFFNISKVSRYTIIQKSIKIK
;
A
#
# COMPACT_ATOMS: atom_id res chain seq x y z
N PHE A 1 15.73 10.93 0.96
CA PHE A 1 15.56 12.34 0.51
C PHE A 1 16.72 12.80 -0.36
N ASN A 2 17.99 12.63 0.04
CA ASN A 2 19.14 13.06 -0.77
C ASN A 2 19.15 12.47 -2.19
N ASP A 3 18.73 11.21 -2.37
CA ASP A 3 18.66 10.62 -3.71
C ASP A 3 17.57 11.24 -4.58
N LEU A 4 16.42 11.63 -3.99
CA LEU A 4 15.41 12.43 -4.69
C LEU A 4 16.00 13.76 -5.17
N VAL A 5 16.75 14.45 -4.32
CA VAL A 5 17.42 15.71 -4.68
C VAL A 5 18.39 15.50 -5.84
N LYS A 6 19.22 14.45 -5.80
CA LYS A 6 20.16 14.13 -6.89
C LYS A 6 19.43 13.87 -8.20
N ILE A 7 18.40 13.03 -8.18
CA ILE A 7 17.61 12.69 -9.38
C ILE A 7 16.93 13.93 -9.96
N HIS A 8 16.31 14.76 -9.12
CA HIS A 8 15.62 15.96 -9.60
C HIS A 8 16.56 17.04 -10.11
N ARG A 9 17.79 17.14 -9.58
CA ARG A 9 18.82 18.02 -10.16
C ARG A 9 19.15 17.61 -11.59
N THR A 10 19.42 16.32 -11.83
CA THR A 10 19.68 15.83 -13.19
C THR A 10 18.45 15.94 -14.09
N LEU A 11 17.25 15.60 -13.58
CA LEU A 11 16.00 15.73 -14.35
C LEU A 11 15.76 17.17 -14.80
N THR A 12 15.98 18.13 -13.89
CA THR A 12 15.81 19.56 -14.21
C THR A 12 16.81 20.01 -15.27
N GLN A 13 18.06 19.57 -15.15
CA GLN A 13 19.09 19.87 -16.12
C GLN A 13 18.75 19.32 -17.51
N ASP A 14 18.37 18.04 -17.60
CA ASP A 14 18.04 17.39 -18.86
C ASP A 14 16.80 18.03 -19.53
N ILE A 15 15.80 18.42 -18.73
CA ILE A 15 14.62 19.16 -19.21
C ILE A 15 15.05 20.53 -19.76
N TYR A 16 15.90 21.26 -19.04
CA TYR A 16 16.39 22.56 -19.49
C TYR A 16 17.17 22.47 -20.81
N GLU A 17 18.08 21.50 -20.92
CA GLU A 17 18.84 21.24 -22.15
C GLU A 17 17.94 20.83 -23.32
N SER A 18 16.87 20.06 -23.07
CA SER A 18 15.88 19.71 -24.07
C SER A 18 15.17 20.94 -24.63
N ILE A 19 14.73 21.84 -23.75
CA ILE A 19 14.03 23.08 -24.13
C ILE A 19 14.97 23.99 -24.93
N VAL A 20 16.21 24.20 -24.45
CA VAL A 20 17.15 25.15 -25.06
C VAL A 20 17.77 24.61 -26.36
N SER A 21 18.23 23.36 -26.37
CA SER A 21 19.07 22.84 -27.46
C SER A 21 18.33 21.95 -28.45
N LYS A 22 17.16 21.42 -28.09
CA LYS A 22 16.42 20.45 -28.91
C LYS A 22 14.99 20.90 -29.20
N ASN A 23 14.65 22.15 -28.87
CA ASN A 23 13.32 22.73 -29.02
C ASN A 23 12.25 21.73 -28.56
N ASP A 24 12.41 21.24 -27.33
CA ASP A 24 11.53 20.30 -26.58
C ASP A 24 11.13 18.96 -27.25
N GLN A 25 11.57 18.67 -28.47
CA GLN A 25 11.17 17.47 -29.21
C GLN A 25 11.53 16.14 -28.54
N ASN A 26 12.53 16.14 -27.65
CA ASN A 26 12.95 14.94 -26.91
C ASN A 26 12.42 14.88 -25.47
N LEU A 27 11.54 15.79 -25.05
CA LEU A 27 11.03 15.86 -23.68
C LEU A 27 10.37 14.54 -23.24
N TYR A 28 9.62 13.91 -24.14
CA TYR A 28 8.99 12.62 -23.86
C TYR A 28 10.00 11.52 -23.50
N LYS A 29 11.16 11.48 -24.18
CA LYS A 29 12.22 10.49 -23.92
C LYS A 29 12.80 10.66 -22.53
N ILE A 30 12.90 11.90 -22.05
CA ILE A 30 13.40 12.21 -20.70
C ILE A 30 12.44 11.63 -19.66
N PHE A 31 11.13 11.90 -19.77
CA PHE A 31 10.19 11.34 -18.80
C PHE A 31 10.15 9.80 -18.82
N ILE A 32 10.21 9.19 -19.99
CA ILE A 32 10.29 7.73 -20.12
C ILE A 32 11.56 7.19 -19.44
N SER A 33 12.73 7.78 -19.70
CA SER A 33 13.99 7.30 -19.12
C SER A 33 14.08 7.52 -17.61
N TYR A 34 13.42 8.54 -17.08
CA TYR A 34 13.38 8.82 -15.65
C TYR A 34 12.36 7.99 -14.87
N LYS A 35 11.40 7.31 -15.52
CA LYS A 35 10.40 6.45 -14.84
C LYS A 35 11.07 5.51 -13.83
N GLU A 36 12.06 4.74 -14.27
CA GLU A 36 12.78 3.77 -13.41
C GLU A 36 13.56 4.45 -12.29
N ARG A 37 14.15 5.61 -12.55
CA ARG A 37 14.88 6.38 -11.53
C ARG A 37 13.93 6.92 -10.45
N LEU A 38 12.72 7.30 -10.84
CA LEU A 38 11.71 7.86 -9.94
C LEU A 38 11.01 6.79 -9.08
N VAL A 39 11.23 5.50 -9.31
CA VAL A 39 10.70 4.38 -8.50
C VAL A 39 11.04 4.54 -7.01
N ILE A 40 12.12 5.24 -6.66
CA ILE A 40 12.48 5.55 -5.26
C ILE A 40 11.41 6.34 -4.49
N TYR A 41 10.46 6.96 -5.20
CA TYR A 41 9.28 7.57 -4.60
C TYR A 41 8.41 6.56 -3.85
N GLY A 42 8.37 5.29 -4.27
CA GLY A 42 7.63 4.26 -3.55
C GLY A 42 8.11 4.11 -2.10
N GLN A 43 9.43 4.07 -1.92
CA GLN A 43 10.05 4.00 -0.59
C GLN A 43 9.82 5.29 0.22
N TYR A 44 9.91 6.46 -0.42
CA TYR A 44 9.68 7.73 0.27
C TYR A 44 8.23 7.85 0.76
N CYS A 45 7.26 7.59 -0.12
CA CYS A 45 5.84 7.72 0.17
C CYS A 45 5.35 6.69 1.19
N SER A 46 5.95 5.50 1.27
CA SER A 46 5.58 4.50 2.28
C SER A 46 6.06 4.84 3.69
N GLN A 47 7.05 5.72 3.83
CA GLN A 47 7.66 6.08 5.12
C GLN A 47 7.38 7.51 5.58
N VAL A 48 6.97 8.41 4.68
CA VAL A 48 6.82 9.84 4.98
C VAL A 48 5.86 10.10 6.15
N GLU A 49 4.76 9.34 6.24
CA GLU A 49 3.79 9.47 7.33
C GLU A 49 4.41 9.12 8.68
N THR A 50 5.15 8.00 8.74
CA THR A 50 5.87 7.58 9.95
C THR A 50 6.97 8.59 10.32
N ALA A 51 7.68 9.13 9.34
CA ALA A 51 8.68 10.18 9.57
C ALA A 51 8.06 11.46 10.13
N ILE A 52 6.89 11.87 9.62
CA ILE A 52 6.14 13.02 10.13
C ILE A 52 5.65 12.76 11.56
N SER A 53 5.10 11.59 11.85
CA SER A 53 4.68 11.25 13.23
C SER A 53 5.87 11.25 14.20
N CYS A 54 7.02 10.74 13.78
CA CYS A 54 8.25 10.77 14.57
C CYS A 54 8.70 12.22 14.82
N LEU A 55 8.68 13.06 13.78
CA LEU A 55 8.99 14.49 13.89
C LEU A 55 8.06 15.19 14.90
N ASP A 56 6.76 14.90 14.88
CA ASP A 56 5.80 15.48 15.82
C ASP A 56 6.11 15.08 17.27
N ILE A 57 6.41 13.80 17.50
CA ILE A 57 6.74 13.29 18.83
C ILE A 57 8.01 13.97 19.35
N ILE A 58 9.05 14.05 18.51
CA ILE A 58 10.32 14.71 18.88
C ILE A 58 10.09 16.19 19.17
N SER A 59 9.35 16.91 18.31
CA SER A 59 9.05 18.33 18.48
C SER A 59 8.25 18.60 19.76
N LYS A 60 7.35 17.69 20.16
CA LYS A 60 6.58 17.80 21.41
C LYS A 60 7.40 17.50 22.67
N THR A 61 8.41 16.62 22.56
CA THR A 61 9.17 16.13 23.72
C THR A 61 10.48 16.87 23.94
N LYS A 62 11.03 17.53 22.91
CA LYS A 62 12.33 18.20 22.92
C LYS A 62 12.19 19.65 22.46
N GLU A 63 12.11 20.57 23.42
CA GLU A 63 11.92 22.00 23.15
C GLU A 63 13.09 22.61 22.36
N ASP A 64 14.32 22.17 22.60
CA ASP A 64 15.51 22.58 21.84
C ASP A 64 15.39 22.26 20.35
N VAL A 65 14.88 21.06 20.02
CA VAL A 65 14.62 20.65 18.64
C VAL A 65 13.50 21.49 18.03
N LYS A 66 12.41 21.73 18.76
CA LYS A 66 11.30 22.56 18.29
C LYS A 66 11.75 23.99 17.94
N LEU A 67 12.49 24.65 18.82
CA LEU A 67 13.04 25.99 18.57
C LEU A 67 13.96 25.98 17.34
N LYS A 68 14.77 24.93 17.17
CA LYS A 68 15.63 24.80 15.99
C LYS A 68 14.85 24.61 14.69
N LEU A 69 13.73 23.89 14.73
CA LEU A 69 12.83 23.75 13.58
C LEU A 69 12.20 25.08 13.18
N GLU A 70 11.77 25.88 14.16
CA GLU A 70 11.24 27.24 13.92
C GLU A 70 12.30 28.19 13.34
N GLU A 71 13.52 28.17 13.89
CA GLU A 71 14.66 28.93 13.36
C GLU A 71 14.95 28.54 11.90
N CYS A 72 15.01 27.23 11.61
CA CYS A 72 15.22 26.74 10.26
C CYS A 72 14.11 27.17 9.30
N SER A 73 12.85 27.13 9.73
CA SER A 73 11.70 27.57 8.95
C SER A 73 11.78 29.07 8.62
N LYS A 74 12.08 29.90 9.62
CA LYS A 74 12.29 31.35 9.45
C LYS A 74 13.42 31.63 8.46
N ARG A 75 14.55 30.95 8.60
CA ARG A 75 15.72 31.15 7.73
C ARG A 75 15.50 30.68 6.29
N ALA A 76 14.80 29.56 6.09
CA ALA A 76 14.66 28.95 4.77
C ALA A 76 13.54 29.55 3.93
N ASN A 77 12.44 29.99 4.56
CA ASN A 77 11.23 30.40 3.84
C ASN A 77 10.41 31.48 4.57
N ASN A 78 11.02 32.23 5.49
CA ASN A 78 10.38 33.27 6.30
C ASN A 78 9.22 32.73 7.16
N GLY A 79 9.29 31.47 7.59
CA GLY A 79 8.29 30.87 8.47
C GLY A 79 6.99 30.45 7.77
N LYS A 80 6.94 30.51 6.43
CA LYS A 80 5.74 30.16 5.65
C LYS A 80 5.42 28.68 5.65
N PHE A 81 6.44 27.83 5.69
CA PHE A 81 6.29 26.38 5.62
C PHE A 81 7.14 25.70 6.70
N THR A 82 6.50 24.85 7.50
CA THR A 82 7.20 24.03 8.48
C THR A 82 7.92 22.85 7.80
N LEU A 83 8.86 22.20 8.50
CA LEU A 83 9.50 20.99 7.98
C LEU A 83 8.46 19.90 7.67
N ARG A 84 7.40 19.79 8.48
CA ARG A 84 6.27 18.89 8.26
C ARG A 84 5.64 19.13 6.89
N ASP A 85 5.32 20.39 6.56
CA ASP A 85 4.68 20.76 5.29
C ASP A 85 5.58 20.40 4.10
N LEU A 86 6.88 20.66 4.24
CA LEU A 86 7.87 20.41 3.21
C LEU A 86 8.11 18.91 2.94
N LEU A 87 7.95 18.05 3.94
CA LEU A 87 8.09 16.59 3.78
C LEU A 87 6.97 15.99 2.92
N VAL A 88 5.82 16.65 2.78
CA VAL A 88 4.73 16.14 1.93
C VAL A 88 4.93 16.52 0.46
N VAL A 89 5.72 17.57 0.18
CA VAL A 89 5.90 18.13 -1.17
C VAL A 89 6.41 17.10 -2.20
N PRO A 90 7.40 16.23 -1.90
CA PRO A 90 7.84 15.24 -2.89
C PRO A 90 6.72 14.27 -3.28
N MET A 91 5.92 13.82 -2.31
CA MET A 91 4.76 12.95 -2.58
C MET A 91 3.74 13.65 -3.48
N GLN A 92 3.49 14.94 -3.25
CA GLN A 92 2.60 15.71 -4.14
C GLN A 92 3.20 15.85 -5.54
N ARG A 93 4.51 16.10 -5.65
CA ARG A 93 5.19 16.35 -6.92
C ARG A 93 5.11 15.17 -7.88
N VAL A 94 5.34 13.94 -7.41
CA VAL A 94 5.29 12.75 -8.28
C VAL A 94 3.90 12.54 -8.90
N LEU A 95 2.84 12.94 -8.19
CA LEU A 95 1.44 12.89 -8.66
C LEU A 95 1.06 14.04 -9.59
N LYS A 96 1.96 14.99 -9.88
CA LYS A 96 1.69 16.08 -10.83
C LYS A 96 2.23 15.81 -12.22
N TYR A 97 3.23 14.93 -12.40
CA TYR A 97 3.84 14.72 -13.72
C TYR A 97 2.84 14.27 -14.78
N HIS A 98 2.00 13.27 -14.47
CA HIS A 98 0.98 12.82 -15.40
C HIS A 98 -0.07 13.90 -15.71
N LEU A 99 -0.42 14.76 -14.74
CA LEU A 99 -1.37 15.86 -14.97
C LEU A 99 -0.78 16.93 -15.91
N LEU A 100 0.49 17.28 -15.69
CA LEU A 100 1.20 18.25 -16.52
C LEU A 100 1.37 17.73 -17.96
N LEU A 101 1.78 16.47 -18.12
CA LEU A 101 1.89 15.84 -19.45
C LEU A 101 0.53 15.68 -20.12
N GLN A 102 -0.53 15.38 -19.37
CA GLN A 102 -1.89 15.32 -19.90
C GLN A 102 -2.31 16.67 -20.47
N GLU A 103 -2.01 17.76 -19.77
CA GLU A 103 -2.33 19.11 -20.25
C GLU A 103 -1.50 19.50 -21.46
N LEU A 104 -0.22 19.10 -21.50
CA LEU A 104 0.65 19.31 -22.66
C LEU A 104 0.12 18.58 -23.89
N VAL A 105 -0.23 17.29 -23.77
CA VAL A 105 -0.81 16.47 -24.86
C VAL A 105 -2.08 17.11 -25.44
N LYS A 106 -2.91 17.76 -24.62
CA LYS A 106 -4.12 18.43 -25.11
C LYS A 106 -3.80 19.60 -26.05
N HIS A 107 -2.74 20.35 -25.73
CA HIS A 107 -2.35 21.56 -26.45
C HIS A 107 -1.33 21.31 -27.58
N THR A 108 -0.77 20.10 -27.69
CA THR A 108 0.05 19.70 -28.84
C THR A 108 -0.82 19.35 -30.05
N ASN A 109 -0.57 20.04 -31.16
CA ASN A 109 -1.25 19.85 -32.44
C ASN A 109 -0.55 18.83 -33.35
N ASP A 110 0.78 18.77 -33.30
CA ASP A 110 1.54 17.82 -34.10
C ASP A 110 1.21 16.38 -33.68
N ILE A 111 0.81 15.56 -34.65
CA ILE A 111 0.29 14.21 -34.40
C ILE A 111 1.41 13.30 -33.84
N THR A 112 2.64 13.45 -34.36
CA THR A 112 3.78 12.63 -33.98
C THR A 112 4.24 12.96 -32.57
N GLU A 113 4.39 14.24 -32.26
CA GLU A 113 4.74 14.74 -30.95
C GLU A 113 3.67 14.39 -29.91
N LYS A 114 2.39 14.53 -30.27
CA LYS A 114 1.27 14.14 -29.41
C LYS A 114 1.31 12.63 -29.10
N ALA A 115 1.64 11.79 -30.07
CA ALA A 115 1.81 10.35 -29.85
C ALA A 115 3.01 10.06 -28.92
N ASN A 116 4.13 10.74 -29.11
CA ASN A 116 5.31 10.63 -28.26
C ASN A 116 5.03 11.06 -26.81
N LEU A 117 4.33 12.18 -26.61
CA LEU A 117 3.95 12.69 -25.30
C LEU A 117 2.93 11.77 -24.60
N LYS A 118 2.06 11.07 -25.33
CA LYS A 118 1.19 10.03 -24.75
C LYS A 118 1.98 8.88 -24.15
N LEU A 119 3.08 8.44 -24.78
CA LEU A 119 3.97 7.42 -24.20
C LEU A 119 4.59 7.88 -22.87
N ALA A 120 5.04 9.13 -22.81
CA ALA A 120 5.55 9.72 -21.57
C ALA A 120 4.46 9.88 -20.50
N LEU A 121 3.24 10.27 -20.90
CA LEU A 121 2.09 10.36 -20.02
C LEU A 121 1.78 9.01 -19.38
N ASP A 122 1.71 7.95 -20.17
CA ASP A 122 1.42 6.61 -19.66
C ASP A 122 2.54 6.11 -18.74
N ALA A 123 3.81 6.38 -19.07
CA ALA A 123 4.93 6.11 -18.17
C ALA A 123 4.80 6.81 -16.80
N MET A 124 4.31 8.05 -16.76
CA MET A 124 4.09 8.78 -15.50
C MET A 124 2.82 8.36 -14.76
N LYS A 125 1.78 7.88 -15.45
CA LYS A 125 0.62 7.24 -14.81
C LYS A 125 1.01 5.93 -14.15
N ASP A 126 1.79 5.10 -14.84
CA ASP A 126 2.32 3.85 -14.30
C ASP A 126 3.14 4.11 -13.03
N LEU A 127 3.98 5.15 -13.04
CA LEU A 127 4.75 5.55 -11.86
C LEU A 127 3.84 5.95 -10.70
N ALA A 128 2.79 6.73 -10.95
CA ALA A 128 1.83 7.12 -9.92
C ALA A 128 1.09 5.90 -9.34
N GLN A 129 0.68 4.96 -10.20
CA GLN A 129 0.06 3.70 -9.79
C GLN A 129 1.03 2.86 -8.96
N TYR A 130 2.27 2.71 -9.41
CA TYR A 130 3.32 1.99 -8.68
C TYR A 130 3.53 2.57 -7.27
N VAL A 131 3.66 3.90 -7.13
CA VAL A 131 3.83 4.55 -5.83
C VAL A 131 2.63 4.26 -4.90
N ASN A 132 1.41 4.27 -5.44
CA ASN A 132 0.21 3.93 -4.69
C ASN A 132 0.20 2.46 -4.24
N GLU A 133 0.57 1.52 -5.11
CA GLU A 133 0.66 0.09 -4.75
C GLU A 133 1.74 -0.16 -3.69
N VAL A 134 2.93 0.43 -3.82
CA VAL A 134 3.98 0.30 -2.80
C VAL A 134 3.53 0.84 -1.45
N LYS A 135 2.80 1.96 -1.43
CA LYS A 135 2.22 2.50 -0.20
C LYS A 135 1.21 1.52 0.41
N ARG A 136 0.26 1.02 -0.41
CA ARG A 136 -0.77 0.06 0.02
C ARG A 136 -0.15 -1.24 0.54
N ASP A 137 0.89 -1.75 -0.13
CA ASP A 137 1.61 -2.95 0.31
C ASP A 137 2.32 -2.70 1.65
N ASN A 138 2.96 -1.55 1.84
CA ASN A 138 3.59 -1.22 3.11
C ASN A 138 2.59 -1.05 4.26
N GLU A 139 1.41 -0.52 4.01
CA GLU A 139 0.31 -0.49 4.99
C GLU A 139 -0.15 -1.90 5.33
N THR A 140 -0.41 -2.72 4.30
CA THR A 140 -0.81 -4.13 4.46
C THR A 140 0.23 -4.91 5.27
N LEU A 141 1.53 -4.73 4.98
CA LEU A 141 2.61 -5.38 5.73
C LEU A 141 2.65 -4.94 7.20
N ARG A 142 2.35 -3.67 7.49
CA ARG A 142 2.26 -3.17 8.88
C ARG A 142 1.09 -3.80 9.61
N GLU A 143 -0.07 -3.91 8.98
CA GLU A 143 -1.25 -4.60 9.54
C GLU A 143 -0.95 -6.08 9.80
N ILE A 144 -0.35 -6.79 8.84
CA ILE A 144 0.06 -8.19 9.02
C ILE A 144 1.00 -8.36 10.21
N LYS A 145 1.99 -7.48 10.36
CA LYS A 145 2.91 -7.52 11.52
C LYS A 145 2.18 -7.28 12.84
N GLN A 146 1.23 -6.35 12.87
CA GLN A 146 0.40 -6.08 14.04
C GLN A 146 -0.43 -7.32 14.41
N PHE A 147 -1.09 -7.94 13.44
CA PHE A 147 -1.83 -9.19 13.66
C PHE A 147 -0.92 -10.30 14.18
N GLN A 148 0.25 -10.47 13.56
CA GLN A 148 1.22 -11.48 13.97
C GLN A 148 1.68 -11.27 15.42
N SER A 149 1.86 -10.03 15.87
CA SER A 149 2.21 -9.73 17.27
C SER A 149 1.08 -9.97 18.26
N SER A 150 -0.18 -9.96 17.81
CA SER A 150 -1.35 -10.20 18.65
C SER A 150 -1.73 -11.67 18.80
N ILE A 151 -1.15 -12.57 17.98
CA ILE A 151 -1.45 -14.00 18.00
C ILE A 151 -0.31 -14.74 18.71
N GLU A 152 -0.62 -15.27 19.89
CA GLU A 152 0.31 -16.11 20.64
C GLU A 152 0.49 -17.50 19.98
N ASN A 153 1.68 -18.09 20.11
CA ASN A 153 2.05 -19.42 19.58
C ASN A 153 1.96 -19.57 18.04
N LEU A 154 2.07 -18.46 17.30
CA LEU A 154 2.14 -18.48 15.84
C LEU A 154 3.54 -18.94 15.36
N ASN A 155 3.66 -20.18 14.89
CA ASN A 155 4.93 -20.76 14.45
C ASN A 155 5.32 -20.40 13.00
N GLN A 156 4.48 -19.67 12.26
CA GLN A 156 4.70 -19.34 10.85
C GLN A 156 4.32 -17.89 10.56
N SER A 157 5.03 -17.25 9.61
CA SER A 157 4.72 -15.86 9.26
C SER A 157 3.38 -15.76 8.52
N LEU A 158 2.57 -14.77 8.91
CA LEU A 158 1.30 -14.45 8.25
C LEU A 158 1.48 -13.99 6.79
N LEU A 159 2.69 -13.55 6.40
CA LEU A 159 3.03 -13.15 5.04
C LEU A 159 2.87 -14.28 4.01
N LEU A 160 3.04 -15.54 4.44
CA LEU A 160 2.93 -16.71 3.57
C LEU A 160 1.52 -16.92 3.02
N TYR A 161 0.54 -16.26 3.62
CA TYR A 161 -0.86 -16.46 3.33
C TYR A 161 -1.45 -15.34 2.45
N GLY A 162 -0.70 -14.27 2.17
CA GLY A 162 -1.11 -13.19 1.27
C GLY A 162 -1.70 -11.95 1.96
N ARG A 163 -2.54 -11.20 1.25
CA ARG A 163 -3.15 -9.94 1.76
C ARG A 163 -4.42 -10.23 2.57
N PRO A 164 -4.61 -9.61 3.75
CA PRO A 164 -5.87 -9.59 4.49
C PRO A 164 -7.04 -9.06 3.64
N GLN A 165 -8.16 -9.78 3.60
CA GLN A 165 -9.39 -9.35 2.90
C GLN A 165 -10.49 -8.83 3.83
N GLY A 166 -10.25 -8.83 5.15
CA GLY A 166 -11.19 -8.34 6.15
C GLY A 166 -10.86 -8.85 7.55
N ASP A 167 -11.38 -8.15 8.55
CA ASP A 167 -11.39 -8.54 9.95
C ASP A 167 -12.85 -8.67 10.41
N GLY A 168 -13.17 -9.68 11.22
CA GLY A 168 -14.54 -9.96 11.63
C GLY A 168 -14.62 -11.03 12.70
N GLU A 169 -15.63 -10.91 13.55
CA GLU A 169 -15.88 -11.86 14.63
C GLU A 169 -16.49 -13.16 14.10
N ILE A 170 -15.92 -14.28 14.51
CA ILE A 170 -16.47 -15.61 14.21
C ILE A 170 -16.86 -16.28 15.52
N LYS A 171 -18.14 -16.64 15.65
CA LYS A 171 -18.60 -17.55 16.70
C LYS A 171 -18.39 -18.99 16.23
N ILE A 172 -17.53 -19.73 16.93
CA ILE A 172 -17.30 -21.15 16.67
C ILE A 172 -18.07 -21.95 17.72
N THR A 173 -18.89 -22.90 17.27
CA THR A 173 -19.61 -23.84 18.15
C THR A 173 -19.04 -25.24 17.94
N THR A 174 -18.46 -25.83 18.98
CA THR A 174 -17.99 -27.22 18.96
C THR A 174 -19.08 -28.16 19.45
N LEU A 175 -19.17 -29.35 18.84
CA LEU A 175 -20.22 -30.34 19.09
C LEU A 175 -20.05 -31.13 20.41
N ASP A 176 -19.00 -30.86 21.19
CA ASP A 176 -18.75 -31.58 22.43
C ASP A 176 -19.11 -30.74 23.67
N LYS A 177 -20.34 -30.97 24.13
CA LYS A 177 -20.87 -30.77 25.50
C LYS A 177 -20.40 -29.51 26.28
N ARG A 178 -21.35 -28.57 26.37
CA ARG A 178 -21.59 -27.61 27.48
C ARG A 178 -20.49 -26.59 27.82
N HIS A 179 -19.74 -26.10 26.85
CA HIS A 179 -18.94 -24.89 27.06
C HIS A 179 -19.21 -23.87 25.95
N TYR A 180 -19.91 -22.78 26.30
CA TYR A 180 -19.99 -21.59 25.47
C TYR A 180 -18.66 -20.88 25.54
N ILE A 181 -17.72 -21.19 24.65
CA ILE A 181 -16.50 -20.41 24.54
C ILE A 181 -16.67 -19.44 23.38
N SER A 182 -17.12 -18.23 23.72
CA SER A 182 -17.13 -17.11 22.79
C SER A 182 -15.69 -16.63 22.61
N PHE A 183 -15.01 -17.15 21.61
CA PHE A 183 -13.71 -16.63 21.22
C PHE A 183 -13.89 -15.46 20.25
N GLN A 184 -13.42 -14.28 20.65
CA GLN A 184 -13.36 -13.11 19.77
C GLN A 184 -12.13 -13.27 18.87
N LEU A 185 -12.29 -13.96 17.74
CA LEU A 185 -11.19 -14.29 16.85
C LEU A 185 -11.24 -13.40 15.62
N ARG A 186 -10.24 -12.53 15.48
CA ARG A 186 -9.97 -11.78 14.26
C ARG A 186 -9.52 -12.75 13.18
N LYS A 187 -10.43 -13.15 12.26
CA LYS A 187 -10.04 -13.95 11.10
C LYS A 187 -9.43 -13.04 10.05
N ILE A 188 -8.13 -13.16 9.81
CA ILE A 188 -7.56 -12.68 8.56
C ILE A 188 -7.99 -13.67 7.48
N ILE A 189 -8.94 -13.27 6.61
CA ILE A 189 -9.21 -14.04 5.39
C ILE A 189 -8.01 -13.82 4.47
N LEU A 190 -7.17 -14.82 4.39
CA LEU A 190 -5.99 -14.87 3.55
C LEU A 190 -6.31 -15.79 2.37
N GLU A 191 -6.45 -15.22 1.18
CA GLU A 191 -6.85 -15.99 0.01
C GLU A 191 -5.66 -16.79 -0.55
N ARG A 192 -5.70 -18.12 -0.40
CA ARG A 192 -5.47 -18.98 -1.56
C ARG A 192 -6.85 -19.39 -2.05
N ALA A 193 -7.34 -18.73 -3.09
CA ALA A 193 -8.54 -19.16 -3.79
C ALA A 193 -8.28 -20.56 -4.35
N LEU A 194 -8.93 -21.57 -3.79
CA LEU A 194 -9.26 -22.77 -4.55
C LEU A 194 -10.79 -22.78 -4.61
N VAL A 195 -11.29 -22.18 -5.68
CA VAL A 195 -12.69 -22.26 -6.09
C VAL A 195 -12.85 -23.63 -6.74
N ASP A 196 -13.33 -24.61 -5.99
CA ASP A 196 -13.93 -25.79 -6.60
C ASP A 196 -15.42 -25.49 -6.77
N ARG A 197 -15.84 -25.27 -8.02
CA ARG A 197 -17.26 -25.20 -8.39
C ARG A 197 -17.82 -26.61 -8.26
N LEU A 198 -18.88 -26.78 -7.47
CA LEU A 198 -19.78 -27.90 -7.62
C LEU A 198 -20.98 -27.39 -8.42
N ASP A 199 -21.05 -27.79 -9.68
CA ASP A 199 -22.28 -27.69 -10.48
C ASP A 199 -23.33 -28.60 -9.82
N ASP A 200 -24.31 -28.01 -9.15
CA ASP A 200 -25.49 -28.74 -8.71
C ASP A 200 -26.74 -27.99 -9.19
N LYS A 201 -27.46 -28.62 -10.13
CA LYS A 201 -28.52 -27.98 -10.93
C LYS A 201 -29.85 -27.80 -10.18
N ASP A 202 -29.97 -28.23 -8.94
CA ASP A 202 -31.27 -28.35 -8.26
C ASP A 202 -31.43 -27.52 -6.97
N ASN A 203 -30.59 -26.50 -6.72
CA ASN A 203 -30.76 -25.67 -5.51
C ASN A 203 -30.47 -24.16 -5.74
N PRO A 204 -31.47 -23.26 -5.69
CA PRO A 204 -31.30 -21.84 -6.03
C PRO A 204 -30.76 -20.96 -4.88
N ILE A 205 -30.17 -21.55 -3.84
CA ILE A 205 -29.56 -20.80 -2.72
C ILE A 205 -28.11 -21.22 -2.62
N GLY A 206 -27.21 -20.41 -3.18
CA GLY A 206 -25.77 -20.64 -3.24
C GLY A 206 -25.11 -20.72 -1.87
N LEU A 207 -25.17 -21.90 -1.25
CA LEU A 207 -24.35 -22.29 -0.11
C LEU A 207 -22.92 -22.52 -0.61
N LEU A 208 -22.03 -21.57 -0.34
CA LEU A 208 -20.60 -21.78 -0.53
C LEU A 208 -20.07 -22.67 0.60
N SER A 209 -20.22 -23.98 0.49
CA SER A 209 -19.58 -24.93 1.40
C SER A 209 -18.08 -24.99 1.08
N VAL A 210 -17.26 -24.26 1.83
CA VAL A 210 -15.81 -24.44 1.76
C VAL A 210 -15.48 -25.72 2.53
N SER A 211 -15.35 -26.83 1.80
CA SER A 211 -14.83 -28.08 2.36
C SER A 211 -13.33 -27.90 2.61
N ILE A 212 -12.94 -27.69 3.88
CA ILE A 212 -11.54 -27.57 4.25
C ILE A 212 -10.98 -28.98 4.40
N ASP A 213 -10.21 -29.40 3.39
CA ASP A 213 -9.46 -30.65 3.39
C ASP A 213 -8.67 -30.82 4.71
N HIS A 214 -8.70 -32.05 5.24
CA HIS A 214 -8.10 -32.43 6.51
C HIS A 214 -6.59 -32.21 6.55
N SER A 215 -5.95 -32.13 5.38
CA SER A 215 -4.55 -31.75 5.18
C SER A 215 -4.26 -30.26 5.43
N LYS A 216 -5.28 -29.40 5.39
CA LYS A 216 -5.22 -27.93 5.56
C LYS A 216 -5.64 -27.45 6.96
N LEU A 217 -6.09 -28.38 7.83
CA LEU A 217 -6.42 -28.12 9.25
C LEU A 217 -5.22 -27.68 10.09
N SER A 218 -4.00 -27.95 9.64
CA SER A 218 -2.76 -27.45 10.25
C SER A 218 -2.68 -25.92 10.23
N ALA A 219 -3.16 -25.27 9.17
CA ALA A 219 -3.25 -23.81 9.09
C ALA A 219 -4.29 -23.26 10.09
N LEU A 220 -5.42 -23.94 10.30
CA LEU A 220 -6.38 -23.56 11.32
C LEU A 220 -5.83 -23.70 12.75
N LYS A 221 -5.04 -24.75 13.04
CA LYS A 221 -4.41 -24.92 14.36
C LYS A 221 -3.50 -23.74 14.75
N ILE A 222 -2.81 -23.17 13.77
CA ILE A 222 -1.90 -22.03 13.93
C ILE A 222 -2.67 -20.75 14.32
N PHE A 223 -3.90 -20.56 13.82
CA PHE A 223 -4.67 -19.34 14.09
C PHE A 223 -5.47 -19.35 15.40
N PHE A 224 -5.77 -20.53 15.95
CA PHE A 224 -6.73 -20.64 17.05
C PHE A 224 -6.12 -21.06 18.40
N ASN A 225 -4.83 -21.41 18.47
CA ASN A 225 -4.17 -21.90 19.69
C ASN A 225 -5.01 -22.96 20.44
N ILE A 226 -5.72 -23.82 19.69
CA ILE A 226 -6.61 -24.83 20.27
C ILE A 226 -5.81 -26.09 20.52
N SER A 227 -5.43 -26.32 21.78
CA SER A 227 -4.70 -27.52 22.22
C SER A 227 -5.51 -28.82 22.07
N LYS A 228 -6.83 -28.74 21.84
CA LYS A 228 -7.72 -29.90 21.65
C LYS A 228 -8.84 -29.61 20.64
N VAL A 229 -8.58 -29.81 19.34
CA VAL A 229 -9.66 -30.06 18.38
C VAL A 229 -9.75 -31.57 18.17
N SER A 230 -10.70 -32.21 18.85
CA SER A 230 -11.02 -33.62 18.62
C SER A 230 -11.96 -33.73 17.42
N ARG A 231 -11.43 -34.32 16.35
CA ARG A 231 -12.02 -34.97 15.15
C ARG A 231 -13.28 -34.45 14.43
N TYR A 232 -14.07 -33.53 14.94
CA TYR A 232 -15.26 -33.04 14.21
C TYR A 232 -15.54 -31.57 14.53
N THR A 233 -15.06 -30.67 13.66
CA THR A 233 -15.45 -29.25 13.71
C THR A 233 -16.16 -28.89 12.41
N ILE A 234 -17.49 -28.86 12.47
CA ILE A 234 -18.33 -28.24 11.44
C ILE A 234 -18.34 -26.74 11.75
N ILE A 235 -17.69 -25.94 10.91
CA ILE A 235 -17.75 -24.47 11.01
C ILE A 235 -18.98 -24.01 10.23
N GLN A 236 -20.12 -23.83 10.90
CA GLN A 236 -21.28 -23.17 10.29
C GLN A 236 -21.04 -21.66 10.22
N LYS A 237 -20.88 -21.14 9.01
CA LYS A 237 -20.75 -19.70 8.75
C LYS A 237 -22.15 -19.12 8.55
N SER A 238 -22.68 -18.43 9.56
CA SER A 238 -23.87 -17.58 9.37
C SER A 238 -23.41 -16.20 8.90
N ILE A 239 -23.43 -15.95 7.59
CA ILE A 239 -23.27 -14.59 7.05
C ILE A 239 -24.66 -13.95 7.07
N LYS A 240 -24.92 -13.04 8.00
CA LYS A 240 -26.05 -12.12 7.85
C LYS A 240 -25.62 -11.00 6.91
N ILE A 241 -26.13 -11.03 5.69
CA ILE A 241 -26.06 -9.89 4.77
C ILE A 241 -27.11 -8.88 5.25
N LYS A 242 -26.68 -7.66 5.53
CA LYS A 242 -27.57 -6.50 5.69
C LYS A 242 -27.44 -5.63 4.44
#